data_AF-A0A7X8DMJ6-F1
#
_entry.id   AF-A0A7X8DMJ6-F1
#
_cell.length_a   1.000
_cell.length_b   1.000
_cell.length_c   1.000
_cell.angle_alpha   90.00
_cell.angle_beta   90.00
_cell.angle_gamma   90.00
#
_symmetry.space_group_name_H-M   'P 1'
#
loop_
_entity.id
_entity.type
_entity.pdbx_description
1 polymer ?
#
loop_
_entity_poly.entity_id
_entity_poly.type
_entity_poly.pdbx_seq_one_letter_code
_entity_poly.pdbx_strand_id
1 'polypeptide(L)'
;MSGIYIHIPFCSQKCAYCDFYSISDFSLKNRYVQALKKEIKFRASYLDSTDIQSLYIGGGTPSMLSASDIEQITNYIDKFFSLSPQAEITLEANPNNLTNSYLSELKTTAINRLSIG
;
A
#
# COMPACT_ATOMS: atom_id res chain seq x y z
N MET A 1 6.13 14.86 -12.25
CA MET A 1 6.34 14.06 -11.02
C MET A 1 5.46 12.82 -11.15
N SER A 2 6.07 11.65 -11.29
CA SER A 2 5.36 10.36 -11.43
C SER A 2 4.96 9.84 -10.06
N GLY A 3 3.77 9.24 -9.97
CA GLY A 3 3.23 8.67 -8.74
C GLY A 3 2.46 7.38 -9.01
N ILE A 4 2.49 6.48 -8.04
CA ILE A 4 1.73 5.23 -8.05
C ILE A 4 0.73 5.26 -6.90
N TYR A 5 -0.53 4.94 -7.21
CA TYR A 5 -1.56 4.69 -6.22
C TYR A 5 -1.91 3.20 -6.20
N ILE A 6 -1.92 2.60 -5.01
CA ILE A 6 -2.38 1.24 -4.78
C ILE A 6 -3.63 1.28 -3.91
N HIS A 7 -4.72 0.67 -4.40
CA HIS A 7 -5.98 0.57 -3.67
C HIS A 7 -6.08 -0.76 -2.91
N ILE A 8 -5.94 -0.74 -1.59
CA ILE A 8 -6.15 -1.90 -0.71
C ILE A 8 -7.63 -1.98 -0.31
N PRO A 9 -8.40 -2.99 -0.76
CA PRO A 9 -9.85 -2.99 -0.58
C PRO A 9 -10.30 -3.57 0.76
N PHE A 10 -9.40 -3.90 1.69
CA PHE A 10 -9.79 -4.61 2.92
C PHE A 10 -10.12 -3.65 4.04
N CYS A 11 -11.25 -3.85 4.72
CA CYS A 11 -11.63 -3.11 5.91
C CYS A 11 -12.34 -4.04 6.90
N SER A 12 -12.19 -3.82 8.21
CA SER A 12 -12.90 -4.61 9.23
C SER A 12 -14.42 -4.50 9.08
N GLN A 13 -14.91 -3.32 8.70
CA GLN A 13 -16.32 -3.05 8.45
C GLN A 13 -16.50 -1.85 7.52
N LYS A 14 -17.59 -1.84 6.76
CA LYS A 14 -17.96 -0.71 5.91
C LYS A 14 -18.61 0.39 6.75
N CYS A 15 -17.93 1.53 6.94
CA CYS A 15 -18.53 2.68 7.62
C CYS A 15 -19.69 3.26 6.80
N ALA A 16 -20.75 3.73 7.48
CA ALA A 16 -21.94 4.27 6.83
C ALA A 16 -21.66 5.50 5.95
N TYR A 17 -20.60 6.25 6.26
CA TYR A 17 -20.18 7.45 5.53
C TYR A 17 -19.09 7.15 4.47
N CYS A 18 -18.64 5.91 4.34
CA CYS A 18 -17.49 5.58 3.49
C CYS A 18 -17.94 5.27 2.05
N ASP A 19 -17.48 6.06 1.09
CA ASP A 19 -17.75 5.86 -0.34
C ASP A 19 -16.65 5.04 -1.06
N PHE A 20 -15.52 4.76 -0.41
CA PHE A 20 -14.43 3.97 -1.01
C PHE A 20 -14.79 2.50 -1.16
N TYR A 21 -14.42 1.85 -2.26
CA TYR A 21 -14.61 0.40 -2.37
C TYR A 21 -13.88 -0.34 -1.24
N SER A 22 -14.60 -1.16 -0.48
CA SER A 22 -14.00 -2.00 0.54
C SER A 22 -14.82 -3.25 0.81
N ILE A 23 -14.14 -4.30 1.28
CA ILE A 23 -14.67 -5.62 1.60
C ILE A 23 -14.12 -6.08 2.95
N SER A 24 -14.90 -6.87 3.67
CA SER A 24 -14.51 -7.46 4.96
C SER A 24 -13.99 -8.90 4.86
N ASP A 25 -13.94 -9.47 3.65
CA ASP A 25 -13.43 -10.81 3.42
C ASP A 25 -11.90 -10.82 3.29
N PHE A 26 -11.22 -11.03 4.43
CA PHE A 26 -9.76 -11.14 4.49
C PHE A 26 -9.22 -12.47 3.93
N SER A 27 -10.06 -13.47 3.65
CA SER A 27 -9.60 -14.72 3.01
C SER A 27 -9.03 -14.45 1.61
N LEU A 28 -9.45 -13.35 0.98
CA LEU A 28 -8.99 -12.91 -0.33
C LEU A 28 -7.67 -12.13 -0.28
N LYS A 29 -7.15 -11.77 0.90
CA LYS A 29 -5.93 -10.94 1.04
C LYS A 29 -4.75 -11.48 0.24
N ASN A 30 -4.42 -12.76 0.44
CA ASN A 30 -3.28 -13.37 -0.23
C ASN A 30 -3.48 -13.42 -1.74
N ARG A 31 -4.71 -13.74 -2.19
CA ARG A 31 -5.06 -13.73 -3.62
C ARG A 31 -4.92 -12.33 -4.23
N TYR A 32 -5.36 -11.30 -3.51
CA TYR A 32 -5.21 -9.90 -3.92
C TYR A 32 -3.74 -9.50 -4.02
N VAL A 33 -2.90 -9.76 -3.00
CA VAL A 33 -1.47 -9.41 -3.04
C VAL A 33 -0.76 -10.09 -4.21
N GLN A 34 -1.10 -11.35 -4.52
CA GLN A 34 -0.55 -12.05 -5.67
C GLN A 34 -1.03 -11.47 -7.02
N ALA A 35 -2.31 -11.08 -7.11
CA ALA A 35 -2.84 -10.41 -8.28
C ALA A 35 -2.19 -9.04 -8.50
N LEU A 36 -2.01 -8.26 -7.43
CA LEU A 36 -1.34 -6.97 -7.44
C LEU A 36 0.10 -7.09 -7.96
N LYS A 37 0.87 -8.07 -7.46
CA LYS A 37 2.24 -8.34 -7.97
C LYS A 37 2.24 -8.65 -9.47
N LYS A 38 1.27 -9.44 -9.95
CA LYS A 38 1.12 -9.73 -11.39
C LYS A 38 0.82 -8.46 -12.19
N GLU A 39 -0.06 -7.59 -11.68
CA GLU A 39 -0.41 -6.32 -12.33
C GLU A 39 0.79 -5.35 -12.36
N ILE A 40 1.51 -5.18 -11.26
CA ILE A 40 2.74 -4.36 -11.19
C ILE A 40 3.72 -4.79 -12.28
N LYS A 41 4.00 -6.10 -12.39
CA LYS A 41 4.88 -6.63 -13.43
C LYS A 41 4.32 -6.40 -14.84
N PHE A 42 3.02 -6.63 -15.04
CA PHE A 42 2.37 -6.44 -16.33
C PHE A 42 2.42 -4.98 -16.81
N ARG A 43 2.37 -4.03 -15.87
CA ARG A 43 2.43 -2.59 -16.14
C ARG A 43 3.83 -2.01 -16.15
N ALA A 44 4.88 -2.81 -15.97
CA ALA A 44 6.26 -2.31 -15.83
C ALA A 44 6.73 -1.45 -17.02
N SER A 45 6.18 -1.66 -18.22
CA SER A 45 6.49 -0.88 -19.42
C SER A 45 5.54 0.29 -19.67
N TYR A 46 4.60 0.57 -18.76
CA TYR A 46 3.61 1.65 -18.92
C TYR A 46 4.21 3.04 -18.75
N LEU A 47 5.21 3.16 -17.87
CA LEU A 47 5.96 4.39 -17.66
C LEU A 47 7.31 4.26 -18.35
N ASP A 48 7.77 5.35 -18.94
CA ASP A 48 9.16 5.48 -19.37
C ASP A 48 10.11 5.38 -18.17
N SER A 49 11.42 5.32 -18.41
CA SER A 49 12.47 5.20 -17.39
C SER A 49 12.61 6.45 -16.48
N THR A 50 11.54 6.81 -15.79
CA THR A 50 11.46 7.90 -14.81
C THR A 50 11.23 7.33 -13.43
N ASP A 51 12.11 7.67 -12.49
CA ASP A 51 11.95 7.26 -11.09
C ASP A 51 10.63 7.76 -10.50
N ILE A 52 9.94 6.89 -9.78
CA ILE A 52 8.70 7.21 -9.07
C ILE A 52 9.02 8.07 -7.86
N GLN A 53 8.37 9.23 -7.77
CA GLN A 53 8.60 10.21 -6.70
C GLN A 53 7.59 10.07 -5.56
N SER A 54 6.46 9.39 -5.78
CA SER A 54 5.44 9.18 -4.76
C SER A 54 4.75 7.82 -4.92
N LEU A 55 4.61 7.11 -3.81
CA LEU A 55 3.79 5.90 -3.69
C LEU A 55 2.75 6.13 -2.60
N TYR A 56 1.47 6.02 -2.97
CA TYR A 56 0.36 6.18 -2.05
C TYR A 56 -0.44 4.87 -1.95
N ILE A 57 -0.47 4.28 -0.75
CA ILE A 57 -1.21 3.06 -0.45
C ILE A 57 -2.46 3.45 0.34
N GLY A 58 -3.61 3.46 -0.32
CA GLY A 58 -4.90 3.90 0.22
C GLY A 58 -6.04 2.93 -0.02
N GLY A 59 -7.28 3.32 0.30
CA GLY A 59 -8.49 2.61 -0.11
C GLY A 59 -9.44 2.29 1.05
N GLY A 60 -9.58 1.00 1.38
CA GLY A 60 -10.27 0.54 2.58
C GLY A 60 -9.46 0.90 3.82
N THR A 61 -8.70 -0.05 4.34
CA THR A 61 -7.83 0.15 5.50
C THR A 61 -6.47 -0.50 5.27
N PRO A 62 -5.54 0.17 4.57
CA PRO A 62 -4.21 -0.39 4.30
C PRO A 62 -3.42 -0.80 5.55
N SER A 63 -3.61 -0.10 6.68
CA SER A 63 -3.03 -0.47 7.98
C SER A 63 -3.50 -1.80 8.56
N MET A 64 -4.42 -2.52 7.92
CA MET A 64 -4.76 -3.90 8.26
C MET A 64 -3.86 -4.94 7.59
N LEU A 65 -3.04 -4.54 6.61
CA LEU A 65 -1.97 -5.38 6.09
C LEU A 65 -0.83 -5.47 7.11
N SER A 66 -0.12 -6.60 7.13
CA SER A 66 1.07 -6.72 7.96
C SER A 66 2.22 -5.87 7.40
N ALA A 67 3.19 -5.49 8.24
CA ALA A 67 4.39 -4.79 7.77
C ALA A 67 5.13 -5.60 6.68
N SER A 68 5.15 -6.94 6.79
CA SER A 68 5.72 -7.82 5.76
C SER A 68 4.93 -7.78 4.44
N ASP A 69 3.59 -7.71 4.48
CA ASP A 69 2.79 -7.56 3.26
C ASP A 69 3.12 -6.22 2.58
N ILE A 70 3.24 -5.15 3.36
CA ILE A 70 3.57 -3.80 2.88
C ILE A 70 4.97 -3.78 2.26
N GLU A 71 5.97 -4.30 2.97
CA GLU A 71 7.36 -4.40 2.48
C GLU A 71 7.44 -5.18 1.17
N GLN A 72 6.72 -6.31 1.08
CA GLN A 72 6.67 -7.09 -0.15
C GLN A 72 6.06 -6.31 -1.31
N ILE A 73 5.06 -5.47 -1.07
CA ILE A 73 4.46 -4.62 -2.10
C ILE A 73 5.44 -3.52 -2.52
N THR A 74 6.03 -2.79 -1.56
CA THR A 74 6.96 -1.69 -1.85
C THR A 74 8.20 -2.18 -2.60
N ASN A 75 8.79 -3.30 -2.18
CA ASN A 75 9.96 -3.89 -2.83
C ASN A 75 9.64 -4.36 -4.26
N TYR A 76 8.42 -4.86 -4.49
CA TYR A 76 8.01 -5.28 -5.83
C TYR A 76 7.77 -4.08 -6.74
N ILE A 77 7.24 -2.98 -6.22
CA ILE A 77 7.10 -1.72 -6.98
C ILE A 77 8.47 -1.17 -7.33
N ASP A 78 9.38 -1.06 -6.35
CA ASP A 78 10.74 -0.57 -6.56
C ASP A 78 11.49 -1.35 -7.65
N LYS A 79 11.36 -2.67 -7.62
CA LYS A 79 11.95 -3.56 -8.63
C LYS A 79 11.53 -3.26 -10.08
N PHE A 80 10.28 -2.85 -10.31
CA PHE A 80 9.74 -2.69 -11.67
C PHE A 80 9.58 -1.24 -12.10
N PHE A 81 9.51 -0.30 -11.16
CA PHE A 81 9.25 1.11 -11.44
C PHE A 81 10.34 2.06 -10.90
N SER A 82 11.30 1.56 -10.11
CA SER A 82 12.38 2.34 -9.49
C SER A 82 11.87 3.51 -8.64
N LEU A 83 11.80 3.31 -7.33
CA LEU A 83 11.45 4.37 -6.39
C LEU A 83 12.65 5.30 -6.21
N SER A 84 12.42 6.61 -6.32
CA SER A 84 13.43 7.61 -5.97
C SER A 84 13.86 7.42 -4.51
N PRO A 85 15.16 7.58 -4.18
CA PRO A 85 15.62 7.56 -2.78
C PRO A 85 14.94 8.61 -1.88
N GLN A 86 14.35 9.64 -2.48
CA GLN A 86 13.62 10.72 -1.80
C GLN A 86 12.10 10.58 -1.97
N ALA A 87 11.60 9.44 -2.47
CA ALA A 87 10.18 9.25 -2.71
C ALA A 87 9.36 9.36 -1.42
N GLU A 88 8.21 10.04 -1.50
CA GLU A 88 7.22 10.00 -0.43
C GLU A 88 6.43 8.70 -0.54
N ILE A 89 6.48 7.86 0.49
CA ILE A 89 5.80 6.57 0.54
C ILE A 89 4.79 6.62 1.68
N THR A 90 3.52 6.83 1.31
CA THR A 90 2.41 7.05 2.22
C THR A 90 1.57 5.79 2.41
N LEU A 91 1.23 5.49 3.65
CA LEU A 91 0.23 4.50 4.03
C LEU A 91 -0.97 5.18 4.70
N GLU A 92 -2.18 4.97 4.20
CA GLU A 92 -3.39 5.31 4.95
C GLU A 92 -3.58 4.34 6.12
N ALA A 93 -3.91 4.88 7.28
CA ALA A 93 -4.07 4.10 8.49
C ALA A 93 -5.29 4.52 9.30
N ASN A 94 -6.00 3.53 9.83
CA ASN A 94 -6.98 3.74 10.88
C ASN A 94 -6.26 3.78 12.24
N PRO A 95 -6.53 4.75 13.12
CA PRO A 95 -5.84 4.88 14.41
C PRO A 95 -6.00 3.64 15.29
N ASN A 96 -7.10 2.89 15.15
CA ASN A 96 -7.33 1.65 15.91
C ASN A 96 -6.36 0.51 15.52
N ASN A 97 -5.65 0.62 14.40
CA ASN A 97 -4.67 -0.38 13.96
C ASN A 97 -3.23 -0.01 14.34
N LEU A 98 -2.98 1.21 14.82
CA LEU A 98 -1.64 1.71 15.07
C LEU A 98 -1.15 1.39 16.48
N THR A 99 -0.85 0.12 16.72
CA THR A 99 -0.19 -0.31 17.97
C THR A 99 1.30 0.03 17.95
N ASN A 100 1.93 0.12 19.12
CA ASN A 100 3.38 0.34 19.23
C ASN A 100 4.20 -0.75 18.50
N SER A 101 3.76 -2.01 18.55
CA SER A 101 4.42 -3.11 17.85
C SER A 101 4.30 -2.96 16.33
N TYR A 102 3.09 -2.68 15.84
CA TYR A 102 2.85 -2.45 14.42
C TYR A 102 3.66 -1.25 13.88
N LEU A 103 3.70 -0.14 14.62
CA LEU A 103 4.50 1.02 14.23
C LEU A 103 6.00 0.73 14.23
N SER A 104 6.47 -0.11 15.16
CA SER A 104 7.88 -0.51 15.22
C SER A 104 8.27 -1.39 14.02
N GLU A 105 7.40 -2.32 13.63
CA GLU A 105 7.56 -3.12 12.42
C GLU A 105 7.42 -2.27 11.15
N LEU A 106 6.47 -1.35 11.10
CA LEU A 106 6.25 -0.50 9.94
C LEU A 106 7.46 0.41 9.66
N LYS A 107 8.15 0.88 10.71
CA LYS A 107 9.39 1.66 10.58
C LYS A 107 10.53 0.90 9.92
N THR A 108 10.50 -0.43 9.86
CA THR A 108 11.51 -1.22 9.14
C THR A 108 11.21 -1.36 7.66
N THR A 109 10.06 -0.85 7.20
CA THR A 109 9.65 -0.82 5.79
C THR A 109 10.02 0.51 5.13
N ALA A 110 9.75 0.65 3.83
CA ALA A 110 9.97 1.90 3.10
C ALA A 110 8.96 3.02 3.42
N ILE A 111 7.89 2.73 4.18
CA ILE A 111 6.88 3.74 4.55
C ILE A 111 7.54 4.87 5.35
N ASN A 112 7.37 6.10 4.90
CA ASN A 112 7.92 7.30 5.55
C ASN A 112 6.86 8.38 5.86
N ARG A 113 5.60 8.14 5.49
CA ARG A 113 4.47 9.01 5.82
C ARG A 113 3.22 8.19 6.17
N LEU A 114 2.47 8.65 7.17
CA LEU A 114 1.15 8.11 7.51
C LEU A 114 0.07 9.15 7.23
N SER A 115 -1.05 8.71 6.65
CA SER A 115 -2.29 9.48 6.54
C SER A 115 -3.32 8.84 7.46
N ILE A 116 -3.72 9.52 8.54
CA ILE A 116 -4.58 8.94 9.59
C ILE A 116 -5.99 9.52 9.46
N GLY A 117 -6.99 8.64 9.41
CA GLY A 117 -8.41 8.97 9.29
C GLY A 117 -9.32 8.12 10.16
#